data_AF-A0A6G0VHW8-F1
#
_entry.id   AF-A0A6G0VHW8-F1
#
_cell.length_a   1.000
_cell.length_b   1.000
_cell.length_c   1.000
_cell.angle_alpha   90.00
_cell.angle_beta   90.00
_cell.angle_gamma   90.00
#
_symmetry.space_group_name_H-M   'P 1'
#
loop_
_entity.id
_entity.type
_entity.pdbx_description
1 polymer ?
#
loop_
_entity_poly.entity_id
_entity_poly.type
_entity_poly.pdbx_seq_one_letter_code
_entity_poly.pdbx_strand_id
1 'polypeptide(L)'
;MLSDGDILALLGDGDVSDIGSEIDELEDDNCFPIDEFDQLLNDFDDLSSDIGPDIEEVEPDFINTNKRDIHWVQKPFEPPTINLEDIESEYIDTLKTPIQYFSEYFEDDIFVKIAFNTNLYATKKNLGSKFKLTDEHEIKTLIGIHMLMGCLKYSRVRMYWQKRFFVHLIADNMSRNRFFNLRTNFHVIDNNDIPPGNKDKFIKVRPLCDSFLRKCKSLPVEKNICVDEQMVPFKGKLCIKQYVKNKPIKWGIK
;
A
#
# COMPACT_ATOMS: atom_id res chain seq x y z
N MET A 1 -39.37 -2.44 16.01
CA MET A 1 -37.89 -2.52 16.14
C MET A 1 -37.41 -3.31 14.95
N LEU A 2 -36.40 -2.82 14.25
CA LEU A 2 -35.73 -3.59 13.19
C LEU A 2 -34.96 -4.74 13.85
N SER A 3 -34.96 -5.92 13.24
CA SER A 3 -34.16 -7.05 13.72
C SER A 3 -32.68 -6.83 13.40
N ASP A 4 -31.78 -7.51 14.12
CA ASP A 4 -30.33 -7.44 13.85
C ASP A 4 -29.98 -7.84 12.41
N GLY A 5 -30.81 -8.71 11.79
CA GLY A 5 -30.70 -9.07 10.38
C GLY A 5 -31.06 -7.92 9.43
N ASP A 6 -32.04 -7.09 9.78
CA ASP A 6 -32.44 -5.92 8.99
C ASP A 6 -31.39 -4.80 9.07
N ILE A 7 -30.72 -4.67 10.22
CA ILE A 7 -29.61 -3.73 10.42
C ILE A 7 -28.39 -4.16 9.59
N LEU A 8 -28.08 -5.45 9.55
CA LEU A 8 -26.99 -5.99 8.73
C LEU A 8 -27.27 -5.87 7.23
N ALA A 9 -28.52 -6.05 6.79
CA ALA A 9 -28.91 -5.83 5.40
C ALA A 9 -28.77 -4.35 4.99
N LEU A 10 -29.07 -3.41 5.89
CA LEU A 10 -28.89 -1.97 5.68
C LEU A 10 -27.40 -1.53 5.64
N LEU A 11 -26.51 -2.32 6.23
CA LEU A 11 -25.05 -2.07 6.24
C LEU A 11 -24.32 -2.80 5.09
N GLY A 12 -24.97 -3.75 4.41
CA GLY A 12 -24.38 -4.60 3.36
C GLY A 12 -24.12 -3.88 2.04
N ASP A 13 -24.89 -2.84 1.73
CA ASP A 13 -24.74 -2.06 0.50
C ASP A 13 -24.03 -0.74 0.78
N GLY A 14 -22.74 -0.85 1.10
CA GLY A 14 -21.80 0.25 0.96
C GLY A 14 -21.74 0.68 -0.50
N ASP A 15 -22.57 1.68 -0.83
CA ASP A 15 -22.63 2.36 -2.12
C ASP A 15 -21.22 2.80 -2.55
N VAL A 16 -20.64 2.03 -3.46
CA VAL A 16 -19.29 2.22 -4.02
C VAL A 16 -19.26 3.30 -5.10
N SER A 17 -20.35 4.04 -5.32
CA SER A 17 -20.38 5.18 -6.25
C SER A 17 -19.34 6.27 -5.93
N ASP A 18 -18.89 6.37 -4.68
CA ASP A 18 -17.81 7.30 -4.26
C ASP A 18 -16.37 6.76 -4.55
N ILE A 19 -16.22 5.51 -5.04
CA ILE A 19 -15.00 5.05 -5.74
C ILE A 19 -15.19 5.48 -7.20
N GLY A 20 -14.51 6.56 -7.58
CA GLY A 20 -14.67 7.27 -8.85
C GLY A 20 -15.04 6.37 -10.02
N SER A 21 -16.33 6.40 -10.39
CA SER A 21 -16.85 5.82 -11.61
C SER A 21 -17.14 6.98 -12.56
N GLU A 22 -16.07 7.42 -13.21
CA GLU A 22 -16.04 8.17 -14.48
C GLU A 22 -14.56 8.11 -14.91
N ILE A 23 -14.10 6.90 -15.24
CA ILE A 23 -12.94 6.73 -16.10
C ILE A 23 -13.56 6.59 -17.49
N ASP A 24 -13.40 7.63 -18.28
CA ASP A 24 -13.60 7.58 -19.73
C ASP A 24 -12.95 6.31 -20.26
N GLU A 25 -13.69 5.61 -21.12
CA GLU A 25 -13.23 4.50 -21.94
C GLU A 25 -12.00 4.93 -22.74
N LEU A 26 -10.82 4.77 -22.15
CA LEU A 26 -9.56 4.67 -22.85
C LEU A 26 -9.01 3.31 -22.49
N GLU A 27 -9.09 2.43 -23.49
CA GLU A 27 -8.48 1.12 -23.57
C GLU A 27 -7.06 1.18 -23.00
N ASP A 28 -6.84 0.58 -21.83
CA ASP A 28 -5.51 0.20 -21.38
C ASP A 28 -5.13 -1.08 -22.13
N ASP A 29 -4.86 -0.91 -23.44
CA ASP A 29 -4.44 -1.94 -24.38
C ASP A 29 -3.05 -2.52 -24.08
N ASN A 30 -2.44 -2.19 -22.94
CA ASN A 30 -1.18 -2.77 -22.48
C ASN A 30 -1.36 -3.85 -21.40
N CYS A 31 -2.55 -4.45 -21.29
CA CYS A 31 -2.64 -5.76 -20.66
C CYS A 31 -2.02 -6.77 -21.63
N PHE A 32 -0.79 -7.18 -21.36
CA PHE A 32 -0.10 -8.29 -22.04
C PHE A 32 -1.13 -9.39 -22.40
N PRO A 33 -1.20 -9.82 -23.67
CA PRO A 33 -2.04 -10.94 -24.05
C PRO A 33 -1.73 -12.10 -23.10
N ILE A 34 -2.77 -12.68 -22.50
CA ILE A 34 -2.66 -13.80 -21.55
C ILE A 34 -1.81 -14.94 -22.14
N ASP A 35 -1.84 -15.09 -23.46
CA ASP A 35 -1.10 -16.10 -24.21
C ASP A 35 0.43 -15.84 -24.26
N GLU A 36 0.86 -14.59 -24.12
CA GLU A 36 2.28 -14.19 -24.12
C GLU A 36 2.90 -14.34 -22.72
N PHE A 37 2.07 -14.26 -21.66
CA PHE A 37 2.48 -14.47 -20.26
C PHE A 37 2.79 -15.93 -19.96
N ASP A 38 2.01 -16.86 -20.54
CA ASP A 38 2.27 -18.30 -20.40
C ASP A 38 3.50 -18.73 -21.22
N GLN A 39 3.81 -18.07 -22.33
CA GLN A 39 5.07 -18.28 -23.07
C GLN A 39 6.28 -17.76 -22.30
N LEU A 40 6.19 -16.56 -21.71
CA LEU A 40 7.25 -15.97 -20.88
C LEU A 40 7.56 -16.78 -19.61
N LEU A 41 6.57 -17.44 -19.01
CA LEU A 41 6.79 -18.34 -17.87
C LEU A 41 7.54 -19.61 -18.27
N ASN A 42 7.29 -20.14 -19.46
CA ASN A 42 8.00 -21.31 -19.98
C ASN A 42 9.44 -20.97 -20.40
N ASP A 43 9.66 -19.78 -20.97
CA ASP A 43 11.01 -19.32 -21.38
C ASP A 43 11.89 -18.93 -20.17
N PHE A 44 11.28 -18.55 -19.03
CA PHE A 44 12.02 -18.15 -17.82
C PHE A 44 12.58 -19.35 -17.05
N ASP A 45 11.95 -20.51 -17.12
CA ASP A 45 12.46 -21.75 -16.51
C ASP A 45 13.69 -22.32 -17.28
N ASP A 46 13.81 -22.03 -18.58
CA ASP A 46 14.91 -22.52 -19.44
C ASP A 46 16.15 -21.61 -19.47
N LEU A 47 16.07 -20.35 -19.02
CA LEU A 47 17.20 -19.40 -19.06
C LEU A 47 18.00 -19.26 -17.75
N SER A 48 17.74 -20.09 -16.74
CA SER A 48 18.48 -20.05 -15.45
C SER A 48 19.96 -20.43 -15.56
N SER A 49 20.43 -20.80 -16.75
CA SER A 49 21.85 -20.87 -17.07
C SER A 49 22.25 -19.72 -18.01
N ASP A 50 23.03 -18.79 -17.46
CA ASP A 50 24.08 -17.98 -18.09
C ASP A 50 23.87 -16.45 -18.26
N ILE A 51 24.78 -15.72 -17.55
CA ILE A 51 25.42 -14.41 -17.84
C ILE A 51 25.01 -13.16 -17.00
N GLY A 52 26.02 -12.59 -16.30
CA GLY A 52 26.04 -11.54 -15.23
C GLY A 52 25.78 -10.06 -15.64
N PRO A 53 26.38 -9.00 -14.99
CA PRO A 53 27.62 -8.95 -14.20
C PRO A 53 27.53 -8.32 -12.77
N ASP A 54 28.53 -8.70 -11.95
CA ASP A 54 29.12 -8.13 -10.74
C ASP A 54 28.41 -6.97 -10.02
N ILE A 55 27.59 -7.33 -9.03
CA ILE A 55 27.38 -6.53 -7.83
C ILE A 55 27.97 -7.36 -6.69
N GLU A 56 28.93 -6.80 -5.93
CA GLU A 56 29.36 -7.40 -4.66
C GLU A 56 28.19 -7.36 -3.67
N GLU A 57 27.27 -8.31 -3.82
CA GLU A 57 26.34 -8.68 -2.76
C GLU A 57 27.20 -9.31 -1.65
N VAL A 58 27.31 -8.61 -0.53
CA VAL A 58 27.65 -9.27 0.73
C VAL A 58 26.44 -10.13 1.09
N GLU A 59 26.36 -11.30 0.47
CA GLU A 59 25.41 -12.33 0.85
C GLU A 59 25.71 -12.68 2.32
N PRO A 60 24.71 -12.64 3.21
CA PRO A 60 24.88 -13.27 4.50
C PRO A 60 25.21 -14.76 4.27
N ASP A 61 26.20 -15.30 4.98
CA ASP A 61 26.68 -16.70 4.94
C ASP A 61 25.58 -17.71 5.38
N PHE A 62 24.42 -17.68 4.75
CA PHE A 62 23.43 -18.72 4.87
C PHE A 62 23.70 -19.74 3.78
N ILE A 63 24.32 -20.85 4.18
CA ILE A 63 24.44 -22.03 3.33
C ILE A 63 23.02 -22.56 3.05
N ASN A 64 22.44 -22.12 1.94
CA ASN A 64 21.16 -22.62 1.48
C ASN A 64 21.31 -24.11 1.14
N THR A 65 20.58 -24.96 1.85
CA THR A 65 20.55 -26.39 1.52
C THR A 65 19.77 -26.55 0.22
N ASN A 66 20.42 -27.09 -0.80
CA ASN A 66 19.79 -27.34 -2.09
C ASN A 66 18.58 -28.27 -1.90
N LYS A 67 17.44 -27.99 -2.54
CA LYS A 67 16.18 -28.72 -2.29
C LYS A 67 16.31 -30.24 -2.50
N ARG A 68 17.17 -30.66 -3.43
CA ARG A 68 17.54 -32.06 -3.70
C ARG A 68 18.26 -32.75 -2.54
N ASP A 69 18.91 -31.98 -1.68
CA ASP A 69 19.68 -32.45 -0.52
C ASP A 69 18.84 -32.45 0.77
N ILE A 70 17.55 -32.07 0.68
CA ILE A 70 16.62 -32.12 1.80
C ILE A 70 15.98 -33.51 1.85
N HIS A 71 16.28 -34.25 2.92
CA HIS A 71 15.69 -35.57 3.17
C HIS A 71 14.91 -35.53 4.47
N TRP A 72 13.69 -36.05 4.47
CA TRP A 72 12.92 -36.23 5.70
C TRP A 72 13.49 -37.40 6.50
N VAL A 73 13.97 -37.12 7.71
CA VAL A 73 14.53 -38.14 8.62
C VAL A 73 13.73 -38.14 9.91
N GLN A 74 13.31 -39.33 10.35
CA GLN A 74 12.66 -39.50 11.64
C GLN A 74 13.73 -39.68 12.73
N LYS A 75 14.15 -38.57 13.33
CA LYS A 75 15.07 -38.53 14.49
C LYS A 75 14.45 -37.72 15.63
N PRO A 76 14.78 -38.02 16.90
CA PRO A 76 14.44 -37.14 18.02
C PRO A 76 14.95 -35.72 17.72
N PHE A 77 14.08 -34.73 17.89
CA PHE A 77 14.45 -33.34 17.69
C PHE A 77 15.38 -32.90 18.83
N GLU A 78 16.60 -32.52 18.49
CA GLU A 78 17.52 -31.84 19.39
C GLU A 78 17.39 -30.33 19.14
N PRO A 79 16.73 -29.58 20.03
CA PRO A 79 16.63 -28.14 19.87
C PRO A 79 18.04 -27.52 19.90
N PRO A 80 18.38 -26.62 18.98
CA PRO A 80 19.62 -25.86 19.09
C PRO A 80 19.61 -25.06 20.40
N THR A 81 20.76 -24.97 21.06
CA THR A 81 20.93 -24.12 22.23
C THR A 81 20.91 -22.66 21.78
N ILE A 82 19.74 -22.03 21.86
CA ILE A 82 19.60 -20.60 21.58
C ILE A 82 20.05 -19.84 22.83
N ASN A 83 21.19 -19.15 22.76
CA ASN A 83 21.57 -18.25 23.84
C ASN A 83 20.67 -17.01 23.78
N LEU A 84 19.87 -16.80 24.83
CA LEU A 84 18.86 -15.75 24.87
C LEU A 84 19.35 -14.49 25.61
N GLU A 85 20.63 -14.43 25.96
CA GLU A 85 21.22 -13.35 26.78
C GLU A 85 21.29 -11.99 26.05
N ASP A 86 21.18 -11.94 24.72
CA ASP A 86 21.31 -10.70 23.92
C ASP A 86 20.07 -9.77 23.91
N ILE A 87 19.16 -9.88 24.88
CA ILE A 87 18.06 -8.90 25.01
C ILE A 87 18.56 -7.75 25.89
N GLU A 88 19.35 -6.86 25.30
CA GLU A 88 19.38 -5.50 25.83
C GLU A 88 18.00 -4.90 25.61
N SER A 89 17.18 -4.89 26.68
CA SER A 89 16.05 -3.99 26.73
C SER A 89 16.64 -2.57 26.82
N GLU A 90 16.87 -1.92 25.68
CA GLU A 90 17.01 -0.47 25.69
C GLU A 90 15.74 0.09 26.32
N TYR A 91 15.84 0.50 27.59
CA TYR A 91 14.77 1.19 28.26
C TYR A 91 14.55 2.50 27.51
N ILE A 92 13.37 2.65 26.88
CA ILE A 92 12.99 3.90 26.24
C ILE A 92 12.69 4.91 27.35
N ASP A 93 13.68 5.73 27.70
CA ASP A 93 13.54 6.75 28.76
C ASP A 93 12.54 7.86 28.38
N THR A 94 12.27 8.06 27.09
CA THR A 94 11.33 9.09 26.62
C THR A 94 10.43 8.58 25.50
N LEU A 95 9.12 8.55 25.76
CA LEU A 95 8.12 8.23 24.75
C LEU A 95 7.95 9.40 23.78
N LYS A 96 7.97 9.10 22.48
CA LYS A 96 7.68 10.08 21.43
C LYS A 96 6.18 10.35 21.35
N THR A 97 5.81 11.51 20.84
CA THR A 97 4.42 11.81 20.50
C THR A 97 3.96 10.97 19.30
N PRO A 98 2.65 10.70 19.13
CA PRO A 98 2.15 9.92 18.00
C PRO A 98 2.59 10.45 16.63
N ILE A 99 2.67 11.76 16.47
CA ILE A 99 3.13 12.38 15.22
C ILE A 99 4.62 12.14 14.97
N GLN A 100 5.45 12.14 16.01
CA GLN A 100 6.88 11.83 15.88
C GLN A 100 7.08 10.38 15.43
N TYR A 101 6.32 9.43 15.97
CA TYR A 101 6.35 8.05 15.47
C TYR A 101 5.95 7.97 14.00
N PHE A 102 4.89 8.66 13.59
CA PHE A 102 4.46 8.70 12.18
C PHE A 102 5.55 9.27 11.26
N SER A 103 6.19 10.36 11.66
CA SER A 103 7.27 11.01 10.90
C SER A 103 8.53 10.15 10.72
N GLU A 104 8.70 9.08 11.50
CA GLU A 104 9.79 8.12 11.28
C GLU A 104 9.55 7.21 10.07
N TYR A 105 8.30 6.99 9.68
CA TYR A 105 7.95 6.15 8.51
C TYR A 105 7.78 6.99 7.25
N PHE A 106 7.32 8.24 7.40
CA PHE A 106 7.02 9.14 6.31
C PHE A 106 7.75 10.47 6.52
N GLU A 107 8.91 10.60 5.88
CA GLU A 107 9.75 11.79 5.91
C GLU A 107 9.08 12.98 5.20
N ASP A 108 9.39 14.20 5.62
CA ASP A 108 8.74 15.41 5.08
C ASP A 108 8.88 15.57 3.55
N ASP A 109 10.01 15.14 2.99
CA ASP A 109 10.30 15.15 1.55
C ASP A 109 9.27 14.36 0.73
N ILE A 110 8.67 13.29 1.28
CA ILE A 110 7.70 12.50 0.53
C ILE A 110 6.41 13.29 0.27
N PHE A 111 6.01 14.16 1.19
CA PHE A 111 4.83 15.00 1.04
C PHE A 111 5.07 16.11 0.01
N VAL A 112 6.29 16.65 -0.03
CA VAL A 112 6.72 17.61 -1.06
C VAL A 112 6.66 16.96 -2.44
N LYS A 113 7.19 15.73 -2.58
CA LYS A 113 7.14 14.95 -3.83
C LYS A 113 5.71 14.64 -4.27
N ILE A 114 4.86 14.21 -3.34
CA ILE A 114 3.44 13.95 -3.64
C ILE A 114 2.74 15.23 -4.10
N ALA A 115 2.97 16.36 -3.41
CA ALA A 115 2.36 17.64 -3.81
C ALA A 115 2.81 18.06 -5.21
N PHE A 116 4.12 17.95 -5.50
CA PHE A 116 4.68 18.23 -6.81
C PHE A 116 4.06 17.34 -7.90
N ASN A 117 4.05 16.02 -7.71
CA ASN A 117 3.52 15.08 -8.71
C ASN A 117 2.00 15.19 -8.91
N THR A 118 1.27 15.50 -7.84
CA THR A 118 -0.17 15.80 -7.90
C THR A 118 -0.45 17.06 -8.72
N ASN A 119 0.32 18.13 -8.50
CA ASN A 119 0.23 19.37 -9.29
C ASN A 119 0.61 19.15 -10.76
N LEU A 120 1.67 18.39 -11.00
CA LEU A 120 2.16 18.05 -12.33
C LEU A 120 1.09 17.28 -13.12
N TYR A 121 0.50 16.25 -12.50
CA TYR A 121 -0.58 15.49 -13.11
C TYR A 121 -1.79 16.37 -13.44
N ALA A 122 -2.25 17.19 -12.48
CA ALA A 122 -3.40 18.07 -12.67
C ALA A 122 -3.17 19.10 -13.80
N THR A 123 -1.94 19.60 -13.93
CA THR A 123 -1.55 20.50 -15.01
C THR A 123 -1.57 19.79 -16.37
N LYS A 124 -0.98 18.59 -16.44
CA LYS A 124 -0.92 17.78 -17.68
C LYS A 124 -2.28 17.35 -18.20
N LYS A 125 -3.21 16.98 -17.32
CA LYS A 125 -4.58 16.62 -17.71
C LYS A 125 -5.42 17.80 -18.22
N ASN A 126 -4.83 18.99 -18.38
CA ASN A 126 -5.51 20.20 -18.77
C ASN A 126 -6.73 20.51 -17.88
N LEU A 127 -6.64 20.25 -16.56
CA LEU A 127 -7.59 20.83 -15.58
C LEU A 127 -7.41 22.37 -15.45
N GLY A 128 -6.89 23.03 -16.48
CA GLY A 128 -6.51 24.44 -16.56
C GLY A 128 -7.49 25.35 -15.83
N SER A 129 -6.92 26.34 -15.13
CA SER A 129 -7.57 27.31 -14.21
C SER A 129 -8.49 26.76 -13.11
N LYS A 130 -8.90 25.48 -13.14
CA LYS A 130 -9.86 24.88 -12.19
C LYS A 130 -9.19 24.12 -11.06
N PHE A 131 -7.99 23.59 -11.26
CA PHE A 131 -7.22 22.96 -10.19
C PHE A 131 -6.34 24.00 -9.48
N LYS A 132 -6.68 24.31 -8.23
CA LYS A 132 -5.78 25.07 -7.35
C LYS A 132 -4.58 24.19 -7.00
N LEU A 133 -3.37 24.70 -7.15
CA LEU A 133 -2.15 23.97 -6.74
C LEU A 133 -2.22 23.60 -5.26
N THR A 134 -1.70 22.42 -4.93
CA THR A 134 -1.55 21.89 -3.57
C THR A 134 -0.12 22.06 -3.08
N ASP A 135 0.06 22.09 -1.78
CA ASP A 135 1.35 22.03 -1.10
C ASP A 135 1.43 20.78 -0.19
N GLU A 136 2.58 20.56 0.43
CA GLU A 136 2.81 19.45 1.36
C GLU A 136 1.90 19.50 2.59
N HIS A 137 1.50 20.70 3.04
CA HIS A 137 0.60 20.86 4.19
C HIS A 137 -0.81 20.37 3.87
N GLU A 138 -1.32 20.70 2.67
CA GLU A 138 -2.62 20.26 2.21
C GLU A 138 -2.63 18.74 1.94
N ILE A 139 -1.54 18.17 1.43
CA ILE A 139 -1.37 16.71 1.32
C ILE A 139 -1.36 16.02 2.70
N LYS A 140 -0.60 16.56 3.67
CA LYS A 140 -0.62 16.04 5.06
C LYS A 140 -2.02 16.11 5.66
N THR A 141 -2.75 17.19 5.39
CA THR A 141 -4.15 17.35 5.83
C THR A 141 -5.05 16.29 5.20
N LEU A 142 -4.93 16.05 3.88
CA LEU A 142 -5.68 15.00 3.18
C LEU A 142 -5.44 13.61 3.80
N ILE A 143 -4.18 13.28 4.09
CA ILE A 143 -3.80 12.01 4.71
C ILE A 143 -4.34 11.90 6.15
N GLY A 144 -4.22 12.97 6.94
CA GLY A 144 -4.78 13.03 8.29
C GLY A 144 -6.31 12.84 8.30
N ILE A 145 -7.00 13.43 7.31
CA ILE A 145 -8.44 13.20 7.11
C ILE A 145 -8.72 11.73 6.82
N HIS A 146 -7.97 11.08 5.92
CA HIS A 146 -8.13 9.66 5.63
C HIS A 146 -7.89 8.77 6.86
N MET A 147 -6.89 9.07 7.69
CA MET A 147 -6.64 8.36 8.94
C MET A 147 -7.85 8.50 9.89
N LEU A 148 -8.39 9.72 10.05
CA LEU A 148 -9.55 9.95 10.91
C LEU A 148 -10.81 9.25 10.39
N MET A 149 -11.03 9.26 9.07
CA MET A 149 -12.14 8.53 8.45
C MET A 149 -12.02 7.02 8.67
N GLY A 150 -10.80 6.48 8.70
CA GLY A 150 -10.53 5.07 9.05
C GLY A 150 -10.92 4.73 10.50
N CYS A 151 -10.83 5.69 11.41
CA CYS A 151 -11.28 5.54 12.80
C CYS A 151 -12.80 5.68 12.94
N LEU A 152 -13.40 6.67 12.28
CA LEU A 152 -14.83 7.00 12.42
C LEU A 152 -15.76 6.12 11.59
N LYS A 153 -15.31 5.67 10.41
CA LYS A 153 -15.99 4.69 9.55
C LYS A 153 -17.45 5.05 9.18
N TYR A 154 -17.73 6.31 8.89
CA TYR A 154 -19.05 6.69 8.36
C TYR A 154 -19.33 5.98 7.03
N SER A 155 -20.58 5.57 6.83
CA SER A 155 -21.01 4.77 5.68
C SER A 155 -20.77 5.45 4.33
N ARG A 156 -20.78 6.79 4.29
CA ARG A 156 -20.49 7.57 3.08
C ARG A 156 -19.53 8.71 3.40
N VAL A 157 -18.54 8.90 2.52
CA VAL A 157 -17.51 9.93 2.70
C VAL A 157 -18.12 11.34 2.75
N ARG A 158 -19.18 11.60 1.98
CA ARG A 158 -19.83 12.93 1.98
C ARG A 158 -20.45 13.30 3.35
N MET A 159 -20.71 12.33 4.23
CA MET A 159 -21.36 12.57 5.53
C MET A 159 -20.50 13.44 6.46
N TYR A 160 -19.17 13.37 6.37
CA TYR A 160 -18.28 14.16 7.23
C TYR A 160 -18.47 15.68 7.11
N TRP A 161 -19.06 16.14 5.99
CA TRP A 161 -19.40 17.55 5.72
C TRP A 161 -20.89 17.86 5.78
N GLN A 162 -21.75 16.89 6.10
CA GLN A 162 -23.19 17.13 6.22
C GLN A 162 -23.49 17.77 7.58
N LYS A 163 -24.38 18.77 7.61
CA LYS A 163 -24.74 19.51 8.83
C LYS A 163 -25.09 18.63 10.03
N ARG A 164 -25.70 17.46 9.80
CA ARG A 164 -26.10 16.51 10.86
C ARG A 164 -24.96 15.63 11.39
N PHE A 165 -23.96 15.35 10.57
CA PHE A 165 -22.84 14.45 10.87
C PHE A 165 -21.50 15.19 10.73
N PHE A 166 -21.52 16.48 11.00
CA PHE A 166 -20.41 17.38 10.75
C PHE A 166 -19.26 17.05 11.68
N VAL A 167 -18.09 16.72 11.11
CA VAL A 167 -16.88 16.47 11.89
C VAL A 167 -15.96 17.66 11.74
N HIS A 168 -15.91 18.52 12.76
CA HIS A 168 -15.11 19.75 12.79
C HIS A 168 -13.67 19.52 12.33
N LEU A 169 -13.02 18.49 12.85
CA LEU A 169 -11.63 18.18 12.52
C LEU A 169 -11.39 17.88 11.02
N ILE A 170 -12.43 17.46 10.28
CA ILE A 170 -12.36 17.24 8.82
C ILE A 170 -12.86 18.47 8.08
N ALA A 171 -14.08 18.90 8.39
CA ALA A 171 -14.81 19.86 7.58
C ALA A 171 -14.27 21.29 7.70
N ASP A 172 -13.67 21.65 8.84
CA ASP A 172 -13.04 22.96 9.03
C ASP A 172 -11.64 23.04 8.39
N ASN A 173 -10.96 21.89 8.21
CA ASN A 173 -9.61 21.83 7.64
C ASN A 173 -9.59 21.66 6.12
N MET A 174 -10.60 21.03 5.53
CA MET A 174 -10.67 20.86 4.07
C MET A 174 -12.12 20.81 3.60
N SER A 175 -12.49 21.59 2.59
CA SER A 175 -13.83 21.52 2.02
C SER A 175 -14.07 20.18 1.32
N ARG A 176 -15.33 19.70 1.32
CA ARG A 176 -15.73 18.45 0.65
C ARG A 176 -15.24 18.39 -0.80
N ASN A 177 -15.47 19.46 -1.55
CA ASN A 177 -15.12 19.48 -2.97
C ASN A 177 -13.60 19.46 -3.17
N ARG A 178 -12.84 20.14 -2.30
CA ARG A 178 -11.37 20.09 -2.35
C ARG A 178 -10.85 18.70 -2.01
N PHE A 179 -11.42 18.03 -1.00
CA PHE A 179 -11.08 16.65 -0.65
C PHE A 179 -11.22 15.70 -1.86
N PHE A 180 -12.38 15.69 -2.52
CA PHE A 180 -12.58 14.84 -3.70
C PHE A 180 -11.67 15.24 -4.87
N ASN A 181 -11.46 16.53 -5.08
CA ASN A 181 -10.59 17.04 -6.13
C ASN A 181 -9.13 16.59 -5.93
N LEU A 182 -8.59 16.69 -4.72
CA LEU A 182 -7.25 16.20 -4.39
C LEU A 182 -7.17 14.67 -4.47
N ARG A 183 -8.14 13.96 -3.89
CA ARG A 183 -8.19 12.49 -3.92
C ARG A 183 -8.15 11.94 -5.35
N THR A 184 -8.87 12.56 -6.29
CA THR A 184 -8.90 12.12 -7.70
C THR A 184 -7.59 12.40 -8.43
N ASN A 185 -6.84 13.44 -8.03
CA ASN A 185 -5.60 13.84 -8.69
C ASN A 185 -4.32 13.41 -7.94
N PHE A 186 -4.47 12.69 -6.82
CA PHE A 186 -3.35 12.29 -5.96
C PHE A 186 -2.35 11.40 -6.73
N HIS A 187 -1.09 11.86 -6.84
CA HIS A 187 -0.02 11.13 -7.50
C HIS A 187 1.26 11.17 -6.65
N VAL A 188 1.91 10.01 -6.52
CA VAL A 188 3.17 9.86 -5.75
C VAL A 188 4.39 10.02 -6.67
N ILE A 189 4.27 9.62 -7.94
CA ILE A 189 5.30 9.75 -8.98
C ILE A 189 4.72 10.42 -10.23
N ASP A 190 5.60 10.91 -11.11
CA ASP A 190 5.20 11.25 -12.48
C ASP A 190 5.00 9.96 -13.28
N ASN A 191 3.85 9.82 -13.94
CA ASN A 191 3.58 8.67 -14.80
C ASN A 191 4.53 8.60 -16.01
N ASN A 192 5.11 9.73 -16.42
CA ASN A 192 6.07 9.78 -17.52
C ASN A 192 7.47 9.25 -17.13
N ASP A 193 7.77 9.17 -15.83
CA ASP A 193 9.05 8.65 -15.34
C ASP A 193 9.03 7.11 -15.25
N ILE A 194 7.89 6.48 -15.54
CA ILE A 194 7.77 5.01 -15.54
C ILE A 194 8.50 4.47 -16.79
N PRO A 195 9.55 3.63 -16.61
CA PRO A 195 10.31 3.10 -17.74
C PRO A 195 9.46 2.21 -18.66
N PRO A 196 9.68 2.24 -19.98
CA PRO A 196 9.10 1.26 -20.90
C PRO A 196 9.48 -0.16 -20.46
N GLY A 197 8.51 -1.08 -20.46
CA GLY A 197 8.74 -2.47 -20.02
C GLY A 197 8.86 -2.65 -18.50
N ASN A 198 8.51 -1.65 -17.69
CA ASN A 198 8.49 -1.78 -16.24
C ASN A 198 7.63 -2.97 -15.78
N LYS A 199 8.25 -3.87 -15.02
CA LYS A 199 7.58 -5.05 -14.45
C LYS A 199 7.01 -4.81 -13.04
N ASP A 200 7.37 -3.70 -12.39
CA ASP A 200 6.86 -3.38 -11.05
C ASP A 200 5.40 -2.88 -11.11
N LYS A 201 4.50 -3.78 -10.75
CA LYS A 201 3.04 -3.52 -10.68
C LYS A 201 2.65 -2.48 -9.62
N PHE A 202 3.54 -2.16 -8.68
CA PHE A 202 3.32 -1.15 -7.64
C PHE A 202 4.13 0.14 -7.86
N ILE A 203 4.73 0.34 -9.06
CA ILE A 203 5.62 1.49 -9.32
C ILE A 203 5.02 2.83 -8.90
N LYS A 204 3.71 3.01 -9.10
CA LYS A 204 2.97 4.24 -8.77
C LYS A 204 2.93 4.59 -7.29
N VAL A 205 3.16 3.63 -6.40
CA VAL A 205 3.19 3.83 -4.93
C VAL A 205 4.52 3.39 -4.32
N ARG A 206 5.45 2.89 -5.14
CA ARG A 206 6.75 2.36 -4.73
C ARG A 206 7.51 3.28 -3.77
N PRO A 207 7.61 4.61 -4.00
CA PRO A 207 8.31 5.49 -3.06
C PRO A 207 7.75 5.48 -1.64
N LEU A 208 6.43 5.32 -1.48
CA LEU A 208 5.79 5.20 -0.17
C LEU A 208 6.11 3.85 0.49
N CYS A 209 6.00 2.76 -0.28
CA CYS A 209 6.33 1.42 0.18
C CYS A 209 7.79 1.33 0.63
N ASP A 210 8.71 1.90 -0.13
CA ASP A 210 10.14 1.87 0.15
C ASP A 210 10.48 2.72 1.38
N SER A 211 9.84 3.90 1.54
CA SER A 211 9.99 4.71 2.75
C SER A 211 9.54 3.96 4.00
N PHE A 212 8.36 3.35 3.95
CA PHE A 212 7.83 2.57 5.06
C PHE A 212 8.70 1.35 5.36
N LEU A 213 9.12 0.61 4.34
CA LEU A 213 9.95 -0.59 4.46
C LEU A 213 11.33 -0.26 5.02
N ARG A 214 11.95 0.85 4.59
CA ARG A 214 13.23 1.32 5.13
C ARG A 214 13.15 1.49 6.64
N LYS A 215 12.09 2.14 7.13
CA LYS A 215 11.89 2.29 8.57
C LYS A 215 11.64 0.96 9.27
N CYS A 216 10.81 0.08 8.70
CA CYS A 216 10.57 -1.25 9.27
C CYS A 216 11.85 -2.07 9.43
N LYS A 217 12.73 -2.03 8.41
CA LYS A 217 14.04 -2.71 8.44
C LYS A 217 15.02 -2.12 9.45
N SER A 218 14.82 -0.88 9.88
CA SER A 218 15.66 -0.24 10.91
C SER A 218 15.21 -0.56 12.33
N LEU A 219 14.08 -1.25 12.51
CA LEU A 219 13.57 -1.61 13.84
C LEU A 219 14.32 -2.84 14.36
N PRO A 220 14.52 -2.93 15.69
CA PRO A 220 15.07 -4.14 16.29
C PRO A 220 14.17 -5.34 16.00
N VAL A 221 14.76 -6.45 15.59
CA VAL A 221 14.03 -7.70 15.31
C VAL A 221 13.85 -8.46 16.62
N GLU A 222 12.61 -8.76 16.97
CA GLU A 222 12.29 -9.57 18.14
C GLU A 222 12.50 -11.06 17.87
N LYS A 223 12.67 -11.85 18.94
CA LYS A 223 12.97 -13.29 18.85
C LYS A 223 11.80 -14.14 18.35
N ASN A 224 10.58 -13.73 18.70
CA ASN A 224 9.37 -14.48 18.38
C ASN A 224 8.64 -13.77 17.25
N ILE A 225 8.95 -14.14 16.01
CA ILE A 225 8.30 -13.57 14.82
C ILE A 225 7.18 -14.48 14.30
N CYS A 226 6.14 -13.86 13.77
CA CYS A 226 5.07 -14.53 13.06
C CYS A 226 4.99 -13.96 11.64
N VAL A 227 4.89 -14.84 10.65
CA VAL A 227 4.71 -14.48 9.24
C VAL A 227 3.35 -14.96 8.81
N ASP A 228 2.50 -14.05 8.36
CA ASP A 228 1.17 -14.34 7.82
C ASP A 228 0.88 -13.37 6.66
N GLU A 229 -0.14 -13.72 5.89
CA GLU A 229 -0.57 -13.00 4.71
C GLU A 229 -1.74 -12.07 5.04
N GLN A 230 -1.59 -10.79 4.71
CA GLN A 230 -2.65 -9.80 4.86
C GLN A 230 -3.37 -9.56 3.54
N MET A 231 -4.70 -9.44 3.58
CA MET A 231 -5.49 -9.06 2.41
C MET A 231 -5.96 -7.61 2.55
N VAL A 232 -5.62 -6.77 1.58
CA VAL A 232 -6.14 -5.40 1.45
C VAL A 232 -7.39 -5.44 0.56
N PRO A 233 -8.61 -5.17 1.08
CA PRO A 233 -9.83 -5.21 0.28
C PRO A 233 -9.77 -4.28 -0.92
N PHE A 234 -9.97 -4.82 -2.11
CA PHE A 234 -10.01 -4.02 -3.33
C PHE A 234 -10.93 -4.67 -4.36
N LYS A 235 -11.95 -3.93 -4.81
CA LYS A 235 -12.93 -4.40 -5.81
C LYS A 235 -12.68 -3.86 -7.22
N GLY A 236 -11.80 -2.88 -7.39
CA GLY A 236 -11.50 -2.27 -8.68
C GLY A 236 -10.76 -3.20 -9.65
N LYS A 237 -10.46 -2.68 -10.85
CA LYS A 237 -9.62 -3.37 -11.84
C LYS A 237 -8.15 -3.14 -11.50
N LEU A 238 -7.43 -4.22 -11.21
CA LEU A 238 -5.99 -4.21 -10.99
C LEU A 238 -5.45 -5.61 -11.26
N CYS A 239 -4.36 -5.71 -12.02
CA CYS A 239 -3.82 -6.99 -12.50
C CYS A 239 -3.28 -7.89 -11.38
N ILE A 240 -2.96 -7.33 -10.21
CA ILE A 240 -2.47 -8.06 -9.02
C ILE A 240 -3.58 -8.46 -8.04
N LYS A 241 -4.84 -8.15 -8.35
CA LYS A 241 -5.97 -8.51 -7.49
C LYS A 241 -6.12 -10.03 -7.46
N GLN A 242 -6.18 -10.60 -6.26
CA GLN A 242 -6.34 -12.03 -6.03
C GLN A 242 -7.69 -12.37 -5.42
N TYR A 243 -8.17 -13.59 -5.70
CA TYR A 243 -9.32 -14.19 -5.04
C TYR A 243 -8.88 -15.26 -4.03
N VAL A 244 -9.27 -15.12 -2.76
CA VAL A 244 -8.98 -16.10 -1.71
C VAL A 244 -10.28 -16.61 -1.10
N LYS A 245 -10.71 -17.80 -1.54
CA LYS A 245 -12.01 -18.41 -1.21
C LYS A 245 -12.32 -18.47 0.29
N ASN A 246 -11.30 -18.72 1.11
CA ASN A 246 -11.42 -19.02 2.54
C ASN A 246 -11.13 -17.83 3.47
N LYS A 247 -10.94 -16.60 2.93
CA LYS A 247 -10.77 -15.39 3.76
C LYS A 247 -12.10 -14.60 3.79
N PRO A 248 -12.41 -13.89 4.90
CA PRO A 248 -13.60 -13.02 4.98
C PRO A 248 -13.63 -11.97 3.84
N ILE A 249 -12.45 -11.44 3.51
CA ILE A 249 -12.23 -10.59 2.34
C ILE A 249 -11.74 -11.50 1.21
N LYS A 250 -12.66 -11.84 0.30
CA LYS A 250 -12.35 -12.76 -0.80
C LYS A 250 -11.61 -12.12 -1.95
N TRP A 251 -11.79 -10.83 -2.20
CA TRP A 251 -11.17 -10.09 -3.30
C TRP A 251 -10.33 -8.94 -2.77
N GLY A 252 -9.06 -8.88 -3.18
CA GLY A 252 -8.16 -7.82 -2.74
C GLY A 252 -6.75 -7.94 -3.29
N ILE A 253 -5.86 -7.12 -2.76
CA ILE A 253 -4.42 -7.23 -2.96
C ILE A 253 -3.88 -8.01 -1.77
N LYS A 254 -3.19 -9.11 -2.07
CA LYS A 254 -2.50 -9.93 -1.07
C LYS A 254 -1.05 -9.48 -0.99
#